data_AF-A0A357M4W8-F1
#
_entry.id   AF-A0A357M4W8-F1
#
_cell.length_a   1.000
_cell.length_b   1.000
_cell.length_c   1.000
_cell.angle_alpha   90.00
_cell.angle_beta   90.00
_cell.angle_gamma   90.00
#
_symmetry.space_group_name_H-M   'P 1'
#
loop_
_entity.id
_entity.type
_entity.pdbx_description
1 polymer ?
#
loop_
_entity_poly.entity_id
_entity_poly.type
_entity_poly.pdbx_seq_one_letter_code
_entity_poly.pdbx_strand_id
1 'polypeptide(L)'
;MEFFFNDALTDYKPFTTAFLGKLGVMEKQPTYASPPEIVAETIYQAATDGTSQFRYIVGEDAKMLIHMKENTNEEEYLTNIAQHFS
;
A
#
# COMPACT_ATOMS: atom_id res chain seq x y z
N MET A 1 -11.47 4.83 -6.73
CA MET A 1 -11.89 3.43 -6.49
C MET A 1 -13.19 3.46 -5.70
N GLU A 2 -14.20 2.64 -6.01
CA GLU A 2 -15.46 2.60 -5.24
C GLU A 2 -15.34 1.59 -4.09
N PHE A 3 -15.59 2.02 -2.86
CA PHE A 3 -15.57 1.18 -1.66
C PHE A 3 -16.98 0.97 -1.14
N PHE A 4 -17.29 -0.26 -0.73
CA PHE A 4 -18.57 -0.60 -0.12
C PHE A 4 -18.38 -0.79 1.39
N PHE A 5 -19.06 0.02 2.19
CA PHE A 5 -19.09 -0.09 3.64
C PHE A 5 -20.46 -0.56 4.12
N ASN A 6 -20.48 -1.30 5.22
CA ASN A 6 -21.72 -1.68 5.88
C ASN A 6 -22.05 -0.67 6.97
N ASP A 7 -23.06 0.16 6.74
CA ASP A 7 -23.48 1.21 7.68
C ASP A 7 -23.98 0.69 9.04
N ALA A 8 -24.38 -0.59 9.11
CA ALA A 8 -24.77 -1.23 10.35
C ALA A 8 -23.57 -1.52 11.28
N LEU A 9 -22.35 -1.56 10.74
CA LEU A 9 -21.11 -1.75 11.51
C LEU A 9 -20.60 -0.40 12.04
N THR A 10 -21.34 0.17 12.99
CA THR A 10 -21.07 1.52 13.52
C THR A 10 -19.67 1.67 14.13
N ASP A 11 -19.13 0.61 14.73
CA ASP A 11 -17.81 0.62 15.38
C ASP A 11 -16.67 0.86 14.38
N TYR A 12 -16.88 0.57 13.10
CA TYR A 12 -15.89 0.77 12.04
C TYR A 12 -15.96 2.16 11.40
N LYS A 13 -16.98 2.97 11.70
CA LYS A 13 -17.16 4.31 11.09
C LYS A 13 -15.99 5.26 11.35
N PRO A 14 -15.41 5.34 12.56
CA PRO A 14 -14.26 6.21 12.79
C PRO A 14 -13.07 5.85 11.90
N PHE A 15 -12.74 4.56 11.82
CA PHE A 15 -11.63 4.05 11.01
C PHE A 15 -11.87 4.27 9.52
N THR A 16 -13.04 3.87 9.00
CA THR A 16 -13.35 3.98 7.57
C THR A 16 -13.41 5.44 7.11
N THR A 17 -13.90 6.36 7.95
CA THR A 17 -13.89 7.80 7.66
C THR A 17 -12.47 8.34 7.57
N ALA A 18 -11.61 8.01 8.54
CA ALA A 18 -10.21 8.44 8.55
C ALA A 18 -9.46 7.90 7.31
N PHE A 19 -9.62 6.60 7.03
CA PHE A 19 -9.02 5.94 5.87
C PHE A 19 -9.43 6.59 4.54
N LEU A 20 -10.73 6.82 4.31
CA LEU A 20 -11.20 7.48 3.09
C LEU A 20 -10.65 8.91 2.96
N GLY A 21 -10.59 9.65 4.07
CA GLY A 21 -9.99 10.98 4.12
C GLY A 21 -8.52 10.95 3.69
N LYS A 22 -7.73 10.03 4.26
CA LYS A 22 -6.32 9.85 3.91
C LYS A 22 -6.14 9.41 2.46
N LEU A 23 -6.93 8.45 1.99
CA LEU A 23 -6.88 7.97 0.60
C LEU A 23 -7.16 9.10 -0.39
N GLY A 24 -8.16 9.95 -0.12
CA GLY A 24 -8.46 11.11 -0.96
C GLY A 24 -7.34 12.16 -1.01
N VAL A 25 -6.50 12.24 0.03
CA VAL A 25 -5.27 13.05 0.02
C VAL A 25 -4.20 12.37 -0.84
N MET A 26 -4.00 11.07 -0.66
CA MET A 26 -3.00 10.29 -1.39
C MET A 26 -3.25 10.30 -2.90
N GLU A 27 -4.49 10.10 -3.34
CA GLU A 27 -4.86 10.12 -4.77
C GLU A 27 -4.53 11.46 -5.45
N LYS A 28 -4.52 12.56 -4.70
CA LYS A 28 -4.26 13.92 -5.23
C LYS A 28 -2.78 14.30 -5.19
N GLN A 29 -1.94 13.52 -4.51
CA GLN A 29 -0.53 13.83 -4.30
C GLN A 29 0.32 12.84 -5.11
N PRO A 30 0.94 13.30 -6.23
CA PRO A 30 1.72 12.43 -7.10
C PRO A 30 2.88 11.71 -6.41
N THR A 31 3.36 12.24 -5.29
CA THR A 31 4.42 11.63 -4.48
C THR A 31 4.04 10.28 -3.86
N TYR A 32 2.75 9.96 -3.78
CA TYR A 32 2.27 8.65 -3.34
C TYR A 32 2.24 7.61 -4.47
N ALA A 33 2.45 8.01 -5.72
CA ALA A 33 2.55 7.09 -6.85
C ALA A 33 4.03 6.83 -7.18
N SER A 34 4.36 5.58 -7.52
CA SER A 34 5.66 5.29 -8.11
C SER A 34 5.78 5.96 -9.49
N PRO A 35 6.97 6.48 -9.85
CA PRO A 35 7.23 6.97 -11.21
C PRO A 35 6.91 5.89 -12.26
N PRO A 36 6.20 6.24 -13.36
CA PRO A 36 5.83 5.28 -14.40
C PRO A 36 7.02 4.54 -15.01
N GLU A 37 8.18 5.19 -15.11
CA GLU A 37 9.40 4.61 -15.68
C GLU A 37 9.90 3.43 -14.85
N ILE A 38 9.87 3.55 -13.52
CA ILE A 38 10.30 2.48 -12.61
C ILE A 38 9.33 1.30 -12.69
N VAL A 39 8.03 1.58 -12.81
CA VAL A 39 7.00 0.54 -13.00
C VAL A 39 7.23 -0.19 -14.33
N ALA A 40 7.45 0.55 -15.42
CA ALA A 40 7.68 -0.03 -16.75
C ALA A 40 8.96 -0.88 -16.81
N GLU A 41 10.07 -0.39 -16.23
CA GLU A 41 11.34 -1.12 -16.13
C GLU A 41 11.15 -2.45 -15.40
N THR A 42 10.44 -2.44 -14.26
CA THR A 42 10.22 -3.65 -13.46
C THR A 42 9.34 -4.66 -14.21
N ILE A 43 8.31 -4.19 -14.92
CA ILE A 43 7.46 -5.07 -15.76
C ILE A 43 8.29 -5.70 -16.87
N TYR A 44 9.15 -4.93 -17.53
CA TYR A 44 10.04 -5.44 -18.56
C TYR A 44 11.01 -6.48 -18.01
N GLN A 45 11.64 -6.22 -16.87
CA GLN A 45 12.50 -7.19 -16.17
C GLN A 45 11.72 -8.48 -15.90
N ALA A 46 10.53 -8.37 -15.30
CA ALA A 46 9.71 -9.53 -14.95
C ALA A 46 9.33 -10.39 -16.17
N ALA A 47 9.18 -9.77 -17.34
CA ALA A 47 8.86 -10.47 -18.57
C ALA A 47 10.06 -11.12 -19.26
N THR A 48 11.29 -10.70 -18.94
CA THR A 48 12.49 -10.99 -19.76
C THR A 48 13.67 -11.60 -18.99
N ASP A 49 13.66 -11.61 -17.67
CA ASP A 49 14.82 -12.03 -16.87
C ASP A 49 15.10 -13.55 -16.87
N GLY A 50 14.22 -14.35 -17.50
CA GLY A 50 14.39 -15.79 -17.66
C GLY A 50 14.26 -16.58 -16.35
N THR A 51 13.77 -15.94 -15.29
CA THR A 51 13.56 -16.58 -14.00
C THR A 51 12.12 -17.05 -13.84
N SER A 52 11.88 -17.90 -12.82
CA SER A 52 10.53 -18.26 -12.37
C SER A 52 10.05 -17.34 -11.23
N GLN A 53 10.64 -16.15 -11.08
CA GLN A 53 10.26 -15.24 -10.00
C GLN A 53 8.84 -14.73 -10.22
N PHE A 54 7.99 -14.86 -9.19
CA PHE A 54 6.58 -14.51 -9.29
C PHE A 54 6.27 -13.09 -8.79
N ARG A 55 7.09 -12.52 -7.90
CA ARG A 55 6.84 -11.22 -7.27
C ARG A 55 8.05 -10.30 -7.43
N TYR A 56 7.78 -9.10 -7.95
CA TYR A 56 8.74 -8.01 -8.11
C TYR A 56 8.25 -6.81 -7.30
N ILE A 57 9.13 -6.24 -6.49
CA ILE A 57 8.78 -5.12 -5.60
C ILE A 57 9.14 -3.82 -6.30
N VAL A 58 8.18 -2.92 -6.43
CA VAL A 58 8.31 -1.62 -7.11
C VAL A 58 8.10 -0.50 -6.10
N GLY A 59 9.01 0.48 -6.08
CA GLY A 59 8.94 1.61 -5.17
C GLY A 59 9.67 1.38 -3.83
N GLU A 60 10.28 2.44 -3.30
CA GLU A 60 10.97 2.40 -2.01
C GLU A 60 9.98 2.31 -0.83
N ASP A 61 8.78 2.85 -1.01
CA ASP A 61 7.65 2.71 -0.08
C ASP A 61 7.24 1.25 0.09
N ALA A 62 7.07 0.51 -1.00
CA ALA A 62 6.73 -0.91 -0.94
C ALA A 62 7.84 -1.73 -0.25
N LYS A 63 9.12 -1.46 -0.57
CA LYS A 63 10.26 -2.10 0.10
C LYS A 63 10.27 -1.82 1.60
N MET A 64 10.01 -0.57 2.00
CA MET A 64 9.93 -0.18 3.42
C MET A 64 8.81 -0.92 4.14
N LEU A 65 7.60 -0.99 3.56
CA LEU A 65 6.45 -1.67 4.17
C LEU A 65 6.67 -3.18 4.29
N ILE A 66 7.27 -3.80 3.28
CA ILE A 66 7.65 -5.23 3.33
C ILE A 66 8.70 -5.46 4.40
N HIS A 67 9.75 -4.64 4.43
CA HIS A 67 10.79 -4.72 5.46
C HIS A 67 10.21 -4.58 6.87
N MET A 68 9.31 -3.62 7.09
CA MET A 68 8.61 -3.46 8.36
C MET A 68 7.84 -4.74 8.74
N LYS A 69 7.09 -5.32 7.80
CA LYS A 69 6.33 -6.56 8.03
C LYS A 69 7.22 -7.75 8.39
N GLU A 70 8.39 -7.85 7.78
CA GLU A 70 9.33 -8.95 8.00
C GLU A 70 10.09 -8.84 9.32
N ASN A 71 10.23 -7.62 9.85
CA ASN A 71 11.11 -7.32 10.99
C ASN A 71 10.37 -6.88 12.26
N THR A 72 9.05 -6.74 12.22
CA THR A 72 8.21 -6.43 13.39
C THR A 72 7.25 -7.57 13.68
N ASN A 73 6.76 -7.64 14.93
CA ASN A 73 5.67 -8.55 15.24
C ASN A 73 4.34 -8.04 14.66
N GLU A 74 3.32 -8.91 14.61
CA GLU A 74 2.04 -8.56 13.98
C GLU A 74 1.34 -7.35 14.63
N GLU A 75 1.35 -7.24 15.96
CA GLU A 75 0.71 -6.13 16.67
C GLU A 75 1.40 -4.79 16.37
N GLU A 76 2.73 -4.80 16.37
CA GLU A 76 3.54 -3.63 16.02
C GLU A 76 3.35 -3.23 14.56
N TYR A 77 3.36 -4.20 13.63
CA TYR A 77 3.07 -3.97 12.21
C TYR A 77 1.70 -3.32 12.02
N LEU A 78 0.64 -3.89 12.62
CA LEU A 78 -0.72 -3.37 12.49
C LEU A 78 -0.86 -1.98 13.09
N THR A 79 -0.19 -1.71 14.21
CA THR A 79 -0.15 -0.38 14.83
C THR A 79 0.50 0.65 13.91
N ASN A 80 1.64 0.32 13.32
CA ASN A 80 2.35 1.22 12.41
C ASN A 80 1.56 1.48 11.12
N ILE A 81 0.92 0.45 10.56
CA ILE A 81 0.02 0.59 9.40
C ILE A 81 -1.17 1.47 9.76
N ALA A 82 -1.83 1.23 10.89
CA ALA A 82 -2.94 2.06 11.33
C ALA A 82 -2.54 3.54 11.40
N GLN A 83 -1.40 3.86 12.03
CA GLN A 83 -0.90 5.24 12.11
C GLN A 83 -0.55 5.86 10.76
N HIS A 84 -0.08 5.08 9.78
CA HIS A 84 0.26 5.60 8.45
C HIS A 84 -0.98 5.97 7.62
N PHE A 85 -2.09 5.25 7.84
CA PHE A 85 -3.30 5.33 7.02
C PHE A 85 -4.53 5.94 7.74
N SER A 86 -4.45 6.21 9.04
CA SER A 86 -5.43 6.99 9.82
C SER A 86 -5.05 8.46 9.87
#